data_AF-A0A4Q0MKK9-F1
#
_entry.id   AF-A0A4Q0MKK9-F1
#
_cell.length_a   1.000
_cell.length_b   1.000
_cell.length_c   1.000
_cell.angle_alpha   90.00
_cell.angle_beta   90.00
_cell.angle_gamma   90.00
#
_symmetry.space_group_name_H-M   'P 1'
#
loop_
_entity.id
_entity.type
_entity.pdbx_description
1 polymer ?
#
loop_
_entity_poly.entity_id
_entity_poly.type
_entity_poly.pdbx_seq_one_letter_code
_entity_poly.pdbx_strand_id
1 'polypeptide(L)'
;MPISGFSNRLLLIEAKPEKRQNEQWLKSQIEALPTIARLAKDEIIKPFSYSELTHEAMRRPGSFPPSLFGDVFRSTNIIDMPSAIERSKIFSLGYEQLRDSSGLNNYVGFLINGGASRLLRNEYIKNRLTEFEIESINQISDLKNICSGLSKIQYSDAFHFWSAIRNKMDYFVLIDKKFVNAVTANGSARFPCTLIYPSDLLSILEIRERDPLPYLYGRRYLLNGRLYE
;
A
#
# COMPACT_ATOMS: atom_id res chain seq x y z
N MET A 1 12.49 27.13 42.39
CA MET A 1 13.40 25.97 42.43
C MET A 1 12.80 24.87 41.58
N PRO A 2 13.48 24.38 40.53
CA PRO A 2 12.98 23.27 39.74
C PRO A 2 13.19 21.96 40.50
N ILE A 3 12.17 21.11 40.50
CA ILE A 3 12.19 19.78 41.10
C ILE A 3 13.06 18.88 40.22
N SER A 4 14.13 18.33 40.81
CA SER A 4 14.95 17.27 40.24
C SER A 4 14.15 15.95 40.30
N GLY A 5 13.75 15.42 39.14
CA GLY A 5 13.14 14.10 39.02
C GLY A 5 12.04 14.09 37.97
N PHE A 6 12.24 13.28 36.92
CA PHE A 6 11.40 13.13 35.73
C PHE A 6 11.49 14.25 34.69
N SER A 7 12.66 14.36 34.04
CA SER A 7 12.64 14.76 32.63
C SER A 7 11.83 13.70 31.88
N ASN A 8 10.65 14.05 31.37
CA ASN A 8 10.01 13.25 30.33
C ASN A 8 11.07 13.03 29.25
N ARG A 9 11.57 11.79 29.12
CA ARG A 9 12.39 11.37 27.99
C ARG A 9 11.47 11.40 26.77
N LEU A 10 11.24 12.60 26.25
CA LEU A 10 10.57 12.84 24.98
C LEU A 10 11.22 11.88 23.99
N LEU A 11 10.42 10.94 23.48
CA LEU A 11 10.86 9.98 22.47
C LEU A 11 11.40 10.78 21.28
N LEU A 12 12.72 10.74 21.10
CA LEU A 12 13.38 11.30 19.94
C LEU A 12 13.31 10.29 18.81
N ILE A 13 12.82 10.74 17.66
CA ILE A 13 12.82 9.96 16.43
C ILE A 13 13.97 10.48 15.57
N GLU A 14 14.92 9.62 15.27
CA GLU A 14 16.00 9.94 14.34
C GLU A 14 15.55 9.63 12.91
N ALA A 15 15.55 10.64 12.05
CA ALA A 15 15.41 10.41 10.62
C ALA A 15 16.57 9.53 10.16
N LYS A 16 16.26 8.50 9.37
CA LYS A 16 17.28 7.57 8.87
C LYS A 16 18.47 8.36 8.28
N PRO A 17 19.71 7.88 8.45
CA PRO A 17 20.86 8.53 7.84
C PRO A 17 20.69 8.56 6.31
N GLU A 18 21.37 9.51 5.68
CA GLU A 18 21.33 9.63 4.22
C GLU A 18 21.80 8.31 3.59
N LYS A 19 21.04 7.86 2.59
CA LYS A 19 21.29 6.59 1.93
C LYS A 19 22.58 6.66 1.10
N ARG A 20 23.34 5.56 1.07
CA ARG A 20 24.57 5.43 0.28
C ARG A 20 24.29 5.63 -1.21
N GLN A 21 25.35 5.93 -1.99
CA GLN A 21 25.27 6.21 -3.44
C GLN A 21 24.57 5.11 -4.25
N ASN A 22 24.68 3.83 -3.83
CA ASN A 22 24.02 2.68 -4.45
C ASN A 22 22.49 2.64 -4.24
N GLU A 23 21.94 3.52 -3.40
CA GLU A 23 20.50 3.61 -3.11
C GLU A 23 19.84 4.90 -3.66
N GLN A 24 20.53 5.64 -4.54
CA GLN A 24 20.02 6.87 -5.16
C GLN A 24 18.64 6.72 -5.80
N TRP A 25 18.37 5.58 -6.45
CA TRP A 25 17.05 5.31 -7.01
C TRP A 25 15.96 5.28 -5.93
N LEU A 26 16.22 4.64 -4.79
CA LEU A 26 15.23 4.55 -3.72
C LEU A 26 15.02 5.92 -3.07
N LYS A 27 16.09 6.72 -2.95
CA LYS A 27 16.02 8.11 -2.53
C LYS A 27 15.10 8.91 -3.46
N SER A 28 15.28 8.81 -4.78
CA SER A 28 14.46 9.57 -5.74
C SER A 28 12.98 9.18 -5.74
N GLN A 29 12.63 7.94 -5.36
CA GLN A 29 11.24 7.52 -5.15
C GLN A 29 10.64 8.11 -3.87
N ILE A 30 11.41 8.11 -2.77
CA ILE A 30 10.96 8.66 -1.49
C ILE A 30 10.77 10.18 -1.60
N GLU A 31 11.69 10.87 -2.27
CA GLU A 31 11.64 12.32 -2.50
C GLU A 31 10.51 12.75 -3.44
N ALA A 32 9.87 11.83 -4.18
CA ALA A 32 8.68 12.13 -4.97
C ALA A 32 7.40 12.17 -4.12
N LEU A 33 7.38 11.51 -2.94
CA LEU A 33 6.18 11.35 -2.13
C LEU A 33 5.57 12.66 -1.61
N PRO A 34 6.35 13.67 -1.15
CA PRO A 34 5.79 14.95 -0.73
C PRO A 34 5.00 15.65 -1.83
N THR A 35 5.51 15.60 -3.07
CA THR A 35 4.81 16.17 -4.23
C THR A 35 3.57 15.40 -4.59
N ILE A 36 3.61 14.07 -4.58
CA ILE A 36 2.42 13.25 -4.80
C ILE A 36 1.35 13.57 -3.74
N ALA A 37 1.74 13.74 -2.48
CA ALA A 37 0.81 14.11 -1.41
C ALA A 37 0.19 15.49 -1.63
N ARG A 38 0.98 16.49 -2.07
CA ARG A 38 0.45 17.80 -2.45
C ARG A 38 -0.53 17.69 -3.62
N LEU A 39 -0.17 16.99 -4.70
CA LEU A 39 -1.04 16.79 -5.86
C LEU A 39 -2.37 16.10 -5.47
N ALA A 40 -2.32 15.19 -4.50
CA ALA A 40 -3.50 14.53 -3.99
C ALA A 40 -4.38 15.46 -3.13
N LYS A 41 -3.76 16.34 -2.33
CA LYS A 41 -4.44 17.39 -1.57
C LYS A 41 -5.10 18.42 -2.49
N ASP A 42 -4.44 18.75 -3.59
CA ASP A 42 -4.92 19.68 -4.62
C ASP A 42 -5.94 19.02 -5.58
N GLU A 43 -6.34 17.77 -5.31
CA GLU A 43 -7.28 16.96 -6.11
C GLU A 43 -6.87 16.72 -7.57
N ILE A 44 -5.59 16.97 -7.91
CA ILE A 44 -5.02 16.69 -9.24
C ILE A 44 -4.91 15.18 -9.46
N ILE A 45 -4.61 14.44 -8.40
CA ILE A 45 -4.67 12.97 -8.37
C ILE A 45 -5.62 12.53 -7.26
N LYS A 46 -6.22 11.35 -7.43
CA LYS A 46 -7.14 10.77 -6.44
C LYS A 46 -6.54 9.49 -5.87
N PRO A 47 -6.08 9.47 -4.61
CA PRO A 47 -5.62 8.26 -3.98
C PRO A 47 -6.82 7.43 -3.51
N PHE A 48 -6.68 6.11 -3.61
CA PHE A 48 -7.70 5.15 -3.19
C PHE A 48 -7.15 4.18 -2.14
N SER A 49 -8.02 3.69 -1.27
CA SER A 49 -7.74 2.63 -0.30
C SER A 49 -8.89 1.63 -0.26
N TYR A 50 -8.66 0.49 0.40
CA TYR A 50 -9.71 -0.46 0.71
C TYR A 50 -9.37 -1.24 1.98
N SER A 51 -10.30 -2.09 2.43
CA SER A 51 -10.24 -2.83 3.69
C SER A 51 -8.88 -3.47 4.00
N GLU A 52 -8.29 -4.25 3.08
CA GLU A 52 -7.02 -4.94 3.36
C GLU A 52 -5.83 -3.97 3.48
N LEU A 53 -5.78 -2.89 2.69
CA LEU A 53 -4.77 -1.85 2.86
C LEU A 53 -4.91 -1.13 4.22
N THR A 54 -6.14 -0.90 4.66
CA THR A 54 -6.42 -0.32 5.98
C THR A 54 -5.97 -1.27 7.10
N HIS A 55 -6.24 -2.57 6.99
CA HIS A 55 -5.76 -3.57 7.96
C HIS A 55 -4.22 -3.63 8.03
N GLU A 56 -3.54 -3.60 6.87
CA GLU A 56 -2.07 -3.58 6.83
C GLU A 56 -1.49 -2.30 7.43
N ALA A 57 -2.11 -1.14 7.14
CA ALA A 57 -1.70 0.14 7.70
C ALA A 57 -1.78 0.13 9.24
N MET A 58 -2.80 -0.50 9.82
CA MET A 58 -2.93 -0.64 11.27
C MET A 58 -1.80 -1.45 11.92
N ARG A 59 -1.08 -2.31 11.18
CA ARG A 59 0.05 -3.11 11.72
C ARG A 59 1.34 -2.31 11.91
N ARG A 60 1.51 -1.18 11.20
CA ARG A 60 2.80 -0.49 11.19
C ARG A 60 3.13 0.05 12.60
N PRO A 61 4.38 -0.09 13.07
CA PRO A 61 4.80 0.52 14.33
C PRO A 61 4.55 2.03 14.26
N GLY A 62 3.78 2.57 15.21
CA GLY A 62 3.37 3.98 15.19
C GLY A 62 2.08 4.28 14.42
N SER A 63 1.27 3.28 14.05
CA SER A 63 -0.08 3.50 13.49
C SER A 63 -1.12 3.87 14.54
N PHE A 64 -0.87 3.57 15.82
CA PHE A 64 -1.74 3.95 16.92
C PHE A 64 -0.97 4.25 18.21
N PRO A 65 -1.00 5.50 18.72
CA PRO A 65 -1.50 6.68 18.02
C PRO A 65 -0.69 6.93 16.74
N PRO A 66 -1.31 7.45 15.67
CA PRO A 66 -0.61 7.73 14.42
C PRO A 66 0.58 8.65 14.68
N SER A 67 1.76 8.18 14.31
CA SER A 67 2.99 8.93 14.30
C SER A 67 2.78 10.18 13.44
N LEU A 68 2.92 11.36 14.03
CA LEU A 68 2.99 12.62 13.28
C LEU A 68 4.19 12.63 12.33
N PHE A 69 5.16 11.74 12.56
CA PHE A 69 6.40 11.64 11.84
C PHE A 69 6.28 10.67 10.65
N GLY A 70 6.50 11.19 9.45
CA GLY A 70 6.69 10.39 8.23
C GLY A 70 5.44 10.08 7.40
N ASP A 71 4.24 10.45 7.86
CA ASP A 71 3.01 10.34 7.06
C ASP A 71 2.77 11.62 6.24
N VAL A 72 3.28 11.63 5.00
CA VAL A 72 3.10 12.77 4.09
C VAL A 72 1.66 12.88 3.55
N PHE A 73 0.85 11.81 3.64
CA PHE A 73 -0.52 11.78 3.08
C PHE A 73 -1.61 12.14 4.10
N ARG A 74 -1.24 12.45 5.34
CA ARG A 74 -2.19 12.68 6.46
C ARG A 74 -3.35 13.63 6.18
N SER A 75 -3.12 14.70 5.42
CA SER A 75 -4.13 15.71 5.09
C SER A 75 -4.82 15.48 3.75
N THR A 76 -4.71 14.28 3.20
CA THR A 76 -5.22 13.93 1.88
C THR A 76 -6.54 13.18 2.02
N ASN A 77 -7.51 13.51 1.17
CA ASN A 77 -8.73 12.72 1.08
C ASN A 77 -8.44 11.42 0.31
N ILE A 78 -8.50 10.28 0.99
CA ILE A 78 -8.33 8.96 0.39
C ILE A 78 -9.70 8.33 0.20
N ILE A 79 -10.00 7.93 -1.02
CA ILE A 79 -11.32 7.41 -1.39
C ILE A 79 -11.34 5.89 -1.16
N ASP A 80 -12.35 5.41 -0.45
CA ASP A 80 -12.53 3.96 -0.26
C ASP A 80 -13.12 3.31 -1.53
N MET A 81 -12.55 2.18 -1.92
CA MET A 81 -13.02 1.33 -3.00
C MET A 81 -13.28 -0.10 -2.50
N PRO A 82 -14.13 -0.90 -3.17
CA PRO A 82 -14.34 -2.29 -2.79
C PRO A 82 -13.09 -3.15 -3.02
N SER A 83 -12.83 -4.08 -2.10
CA SER A 83 -11.90 -5.19 -2.33
C SER A 83 -12.40 -6.06 -3.50
N ALA A 84 -11.49 -6.56 -4.36
CA ALA A 84 -11.88 -7.49 -5.42
C ALA A 84 -12.65 -8.69 -4.85
N ILE A 85 -12.23 -9.20 -3.69
CA ILE A 85 -12.98 -10.20 -2.93
C ILE A 85 -12.72 -9.98 -1.43
N GLU A 86 -13.74 -9.61 -0.67
CA GLU A 86 -13.61 -9.37 0.77
C GLU A 86 -13.41 -10.69 1.55
N ARG A 87 -12.20 -10.88 2.08
CA ARG A 87 -11.81 -12.09 2.81
C ARG A 87 -12.64 -12.30 4.08
N SER A 88 -13.01 -11.23 4.77
CA SER A 88 -13.82 -11.28 5.99
C SER A 88 -15.25 -11.81 5.77
N LYS A 89 -15.76 -11.76 4.54
CA LYS A 89 -17.06 -12.38 4.19
C LYS A 89 -16.97 -13.89 4.02
N ILE A 90 -15.78 -14.42 3.75
CA ILE A 90 -15.54 -15.83 3.44
C ILE A 90 -15.08 -16.59 4.68
N PHE A 91 -14.19 -15.97 5.45
CA PHE A 91 -13.62 -16.57 6.65
C PHE A 91 -14.02 -15.75 7.88
N SER A 92 -14.46 -16.43 8.93
CA SER A 92 -14.62 -15.82 10.26
C SER A 92 -13.24 -15.56 10.86
N LEU A 93 -12.57 -14.50 10.38
CA LEU A 93 -11.23 -14.12 10.83
C LEU A 93 -11.32 -13.17 12.02
N GLY A 94 -10.49 -13.42 13.01
CA GLY A 94 -10.22 -12.43 14.05
C GLY A 94 -9.41 -11.26 13.49
N TYR A 95 -9.48 -10.11 14.18
CA TYR A 95 -8.79 -8.88 13.78
C TYR A 95 -7.27 -9.07 13.57
N GLU A 96 -6.61 -9.85 14.43
CA GLU A 96 -5.17 -10.16 14.29
C GLU A 96 -4.84 -10.95 13.02
N GLN A 97 -5.75 -11.78 12.53
CA GLN A 97 -5.57 -12.57 11.30
C GLN A 97 -5.82 -11.74 10.04
N LEU A 98 -6.64 -10.68 10.16
CA LEU A 98 -6.86 -9.73 9.08
C LEU A 98 -5.61 -8.85 8.84
N ARG A 99 -4.92 -8.47 9.93
CA ARG A 99 -3.70 -7.64 9.88
C ARG A 99 -2.45 -8.36 9.40
N ASP A 100 -2.45 -9.69 9.42
CA ASP A 100 -1.29 -10.49 9.03
C ASP A 100 -1.19 -10.65 7.51
N SER A 101 -0.10 -10.14 6.92
CA SER A 101 0.19 -10.29 5.49
C SER A 101 0.37 -11.76 5.10
N SER A 102 0.79 -12.64 6.03
CA SER A 102 0.81 -14.08 5.77
C SER A 102 -0.59 -14.65 5.54
N GLY A 103 -1.60 -14.10 6.24
CA GLY A 103 -3.01 -14.44 6.08
C GLY A 103 -3.53 -14.06 4.69
N LEU A 104 -3.20 -12.85 4.21
CA LEU A 104 -3.57 -12.42 2.85
C LEU A 104 -2.85 -13.26 1.79
N ASN A 105 -1.56 -13.54 1.98
CA ASN A 105 -0.80 -14.42 1.10
C ASN A 105 -1.40 -15.85 1.01
N ASN A 106 -1.83 -16.41 2.15
CA ASN A 106 -2.51 -17.70 2.20
C ASN A 106 -3.86 -17.66 1.49
N TYR A 107 -4.62 -16.58 1.66
CA TYR A 107 -5.91 -16.39 1.02
C TYR A 107 -5.78 -16.31 -0.50
N VAL A 108 -4.84 -15.52 -1.02
CA VAL A 108 -4.55 -15.44 -2.45
C VAL A 108 -4.13 -16.80 -2.98
N GLY A 109 -3.27 -17.51 -2.25
CA GLY A 109 -2.90 -18.89 -2.56
C GLY A 109 -4.11 -19.82 -2.65
N PHE A 110 -5.06 -19.73 -1.72
CA PHE A 110 -6.32 -20.47 -1.78
C PHE A 110 -7.12 -20.11 -3.04
N LEU A 111 -7.30 -18.82 -3.34
CA LEU A 111 -8.09 -18.36 -4.49
C LEU A 111 -7.54 -18.89 -5.81
N ILE A 112 -6.24 -18.75 -6.06
CA ILE A 112 -5.61 -19.17 -7.32
C ILE A 112 -5.52 -20.69 -7.45
N ASN A 113 -5.50 -21.44 -6.35
CA ASN A 113 -5.48 -22.91 -6.35
C ASN A 113 -6.89 -23.53 -6.30
N GLY A 114 -7.83 -22.93 -7.02
CA GLY A 114 -9.19 -23.46 -7.18
C GLY A 114 -10.17 -23.09 -6.07
N GLY A 115 -9.74 -22.32 -5.07
CA GLY A 115 -10.60 -21.79 -4.02
C GLY A 115 -11.71 -20.89 -4.57
N ALA A 116 -11.39 -20.05 -5.56
CA ALA A 116 -12.34 -19.17 -6.24
C ALA A 116 -13.60 -19.91 -6.73
N SER A 117 -13.44 -21.01 -7.48
CA SER A 117 -14.57 -21.82 -7.96
C SER A 117 -15.30 -22.57 -6.84
N ARG A 118 -14.67 -22.80 -5.69
CA ARG A 118 -15.35 -23.37 -4.52
C ARG A 118 -16.26 -22.35 -3.84
N LEU A 119 -15.88 -21.07 -3.83
CA LEU A 119 -16.71 -20.00 -3.28
C LEU A 119 -18.05 -19.88 -4.02
N LEU A 120 -18.03 -19.91 -5.37
CA LEU A 120 -19.25 -19.83 -6.18
C LEU A 120 -20.15 -21.06 -6.11
N ARG A 121 -19.62 -22.21 -5.68
CA ARG A 121 -20.41 -23.45 -5.47
C ARG A 121 -21.04 -23.54 -4.09
N ASN A 122 -20.60 -22.71 -3.15
CA ASN A 122 -21.14 -22.66 -1.81
C ASN A 122 -22.21 -21.56 -1.76
N GLU A 123 -23.48 -21.94 -1.79
CA GLU A 123 -24.61 -20.99 -1.80
C GLU A 123 -24.61 -20.06 -0.58
N TYR A 124 -24.20 -20.54 0.60
CA TYR A 124 -24.10 -19.69 1.79
C TYR A 124 -23.07 -18.56 1.61
N ILE A 125 -21.90 -18.87 1.05
CA ILE A 125 -20.87 -17.86 0.77
C ILE A 125 -21.31 -16.95 -0.37
N LYS A 126 -21.77 -17.54 -1.48
CA LYS A 126 -22.19 -16.82 -2.69
C LYS A 126 -23.26 -15.76 -2.38
N ASN A 127 -24.23 -16.07 -1.52
CA ASN A 127 -25.27 -15.13 -1.09
C ASN A 127 -24.77 -13.96 -0.23
N ARG A 128 -23.51 -14.00 0.25
CA ARG A 128 -22.87 -12.91 0.98
C ARG A 128 -22.00 -12.03 0.09
N LEU A 129 -21.71 -12.46 -1.13
CA LEU A 129 -20.88 -11.73 -2.07
C LEU A 129 -21.71 -10.70 -2.83
N THR A 130 -21.09 -9.56 -3.14
CA THR A 130 -21.68 -8.58 -4.05
C THR A 130 -21.53 -9.03 -5.50
N GLU A 131 -22.29 -8.42 -6.41
CA GLU A 131 -22.13 -8.63 -7.86
C GLU A 131 -20.68 -8.36 -8.30
N PHE A 132 -20.07 -7.28 -7.80
CA PHE A 132 -18.68 -6.93 -8.06
C PHE A 132 -17.70 -8.04 -7.64
N GLU A 133 -17.91 -8.67 -6.48
CA GLU A 133 -17.06 -9.76 -5.98
C GLU A 133 -17.27 -11.03 -6.82
N ILE A 134 -18.51 -11.33 -7.22
CA ILE A 134 -18.80 -12.46 -8.10
C ILE A 134 -18.13 -12.27 -9.47
N GLU A 135 -18.24 -11.08 -10.07
CA GLU A 135 -17.54 -10.73 -11.30
C GLU A 135 -16.03 -10.85 -11.16
N SER A 136 -15.48 -10.39 -10.03
CA SER A 136 -14.05 -10.52 -9.74
C SER A 136 -13.63 -11.98 -9.61
N ILE A 137 -14.42 -12.84 -8.96
CA ILE A 137 -14.15 -14.29 -8.93
C ILE A 137 -14.16 -14.89 -10.34
N ASN A 138 -15.07 -14.46 -11.21
CA ASN A 138 -15.11 -14.92 -12.60
C ASN A 138 -13.88 -14.50 -13.41
N GLN A 139 -13.20 -13.42 -12.99
CA GLN A 139 -11.93 -12.93 -13.59
C GLN A 139 -10.69 -13.36 -12.79
N ILE A 140 -10.75 -14.47 -12.05
CA ILE A 140 -9.62 -14.96 -11.26
C ILE A 140 -8.39 -15.32 -12.11
N SER A 141 -8.55 -15.53 -13.41
CA SER A 141 -7.44 -15.73 -14.35
C SER A 141 -6.43 -14.58 -14.29
N ASP A 142 -6.88 -13.35 -14.08
CA ASP A 142 -5.99 -12.19 -14.04
C ASP A 142 -5.10 -12.24 -12.80
N LEU A 143 -5.67 -12.56 -11.63
CA LEU A 143 -4.89 -12.77 -10.41
C LEU A 143 -3.89 -13.93 -10.56
N LYS A 144 -4.31 -15.03 -11.18
CA LYS A 144 -3.42 -16.17 -11.49
C LYS A 144 -2.25 -15.74 -12.37
N ASN A 145 -2.52 -14.96 -13.41
CA ASN A 145 -1.50 -14.46 -14.33
C ASN A 145 -0.51 -13.54 -13.60
N ILE A 146 -0.99 -12.62 -12.75
CA ILE A 146 -0.15 -11.76 -11.92
C ILE A 146 0.75 -12.61 -11.00
N CYS A 147 0.18 -13.62 -10.33
CA CYS A 147 0.91 -14.48 -9.39
C CYS A 147 1.89 -15.47 -10.04
N SER A 148 1.81 -15.71 -11.35
CA SER A 148 2.55 -16.80 -12.02
C SER A 148 4.08 -16.72 -11.91
N GLY A 149 4.64 -15.52 -11.80
CA GLY A 149 6.08 -15.30 -11.58
C GLY A 149 6.42 -14.75 -10.20
N LEU A 150 5.48 -14.78 -9.26
CA LEU A 150 5.65 -14.22 -7.93
C LEU A 150 5.88 -15.31 -6.88
N SER A 151 6.74 -14.99 -5.91
CA SER A 151 6.81 -15.78 -4.69
C SER A 151 5.58 -15.53 -3.82
N LYS A 152 5.21 -16.49 -2.98
CA LYS A 152 4.05 -16.36 -2.06
C LYS A 152 4.12 -15.13 -1.15
N ILE A 153 5.32 -14.63 -0.85
CA ILE A 153 5.52 -13.44 -0.01
C ILE A 153 4.99 -12.17 -0.69
N GLN A 154 4.88 -12.17 -2.03
CA GLN A 154 4.42 -11.04 -2.85
C GLN A 154 2.94 -11.14 -3.22
N TYR A 155 2.20 -12.10 -2.66
CA TYR A 155 0.80 -12.32 -3.04
C TYR A 155 -0.13 -11.23 -2.52
N SER A 156 0.18 -10.58 -1.39
CA SER A 156 -0.54 -9.40 -0.91
C SER A 156 -0.46 -8.26 -1.91
N ASP A 157 0.74 -7.93 -2.39
CA ASP A 157 0.94 -6.91 -3.43
C ASP A 157 0.23 -7.26 -4.73
N ALA A 158 0.24 -8.55 -5.11
CA ALA A 158 -0.51 -9.03 -6.27
C ALA A 158 -2.02 -8.83 -6.11
N PHE A 159 -2.55 -9.03 -4.91
CA PHE A 159 -3.96 -8.84 -4.61
C PHE A 159 -4.36 -7.38 -4.55
N HIS A 160 -3.49 -6.50 -4.03
CA HIS A 160 -3.70 -5.05 -4.09
C HIS A 160 -3.73 -4.55 -5.53
N PHE A 161 -2.77 -5.00 -6.35
CA PHE A 161 -2.72 -4.64 -7.76
C PHE A 161 -3.94 -5.17 -8.54
N TRP A 162 -4.35 -6.41 -8.28
CA TRP A 162 -5.56 -6.98 -8.89
C TRP A 162 -6.83 -6.23 -8.45
N SER A 163 -6.92 -5.82 -7.18
CA SER A 163 -8.03 -4.99 -6.70
C SER A 163 -8.07 -3.64 -7.40
N ALA A 164 -6.92 -3.02 -7.68
CA ALA A 164 -6.84 -1.80 -8.48
C ALA A 164 -7.31 -2.03 -9.93
N ILE A 165 -6.92 -3.15 -10.56
CA ILE A 165 -7.40 -3.55 -11.90
C ILE A 165 -8.92 -3.71 -11.92
N ARG A 166 -9.49 -4.43 -10.94
CA ARG A 166 -10.94 -4.67 -10.85
C ARG A 166 -11.72 -3.37 -10.65
N ASN A 167 -11.13 -2.41 -9.94
CA ASN A 167 -11.69 -1.07 -9.76
C ASN A 167 -11.35 -0.09 -10.90
N LYS A 168 -10.73 -0.55 -12.00
CA LYS A 168 -10.38 0.26 -13.19
C LYS A 168 -9.50 1.46 -12.86
N MET A 169 -8.57 1.29 -11.93
CA MET A 169 -7.59 2.34 -11.60
C MET A 169 -6.60 2.53 -12.74
N ASP A 170 -6.25 3.78 -13.04
CA ASP A 170 -5.29 4.11 -14.10
C ASP A 170 -3.87 3.62 -13.74
N TYR A 171 -3.49 3.82 -12.48
CA TYR A 171 -2.13 3.59 -11.99
C TYR A 171 -2.11 2.90 -10.64
N PHE A 172 -1.12 2.02 -10.45
CA PHE A 172 -0.77 1.42 -9.16
C PHE A 172 0.67 1.81 -8.81
N VAL A 173 0.82 2.66 -7.79
CA VAL A 173 2.10 3.26 -7.40
C VAL A 173 2.77 2.42 -6.32
N LEU A 174 4.01 1.97 -6.54
CA LEU A 174 4.77 1.17 -5.59
C LEU A 174 6.29 1.39 -5.73
N ILE A 175 7.08 0.89 -4.78
CA ILE A 175 8.56 1.04 -4.76
C ILE A 175 9.27 -0.33 -4.82
N ASP A 176 8.54 -1.43 -5.04
CA ASP A 176 9.13 -2.78 -5.15
C ASP A 176 9.55 -3.11 -6.59
N LYS A 177 10.85 -2.97 -6.88
CA LYS A 177 11.43 -3.38 -8.16
C LYS A 177 11.23 -4.85 -8.48
N LYS A 178 11.32 -5.74 -7.48
CA LYS A 178 11.22 -7.18 -7.72
C LYS A 178 9.81 -7.54 -8.17
N PHE A 179 8.81 -6.95 -7.52
CA PHE A 179 7.41 -7.10 -7.93
C PHE A 179 7.19 -6.57 -9.34
N VAL A 180 7.57 -5.31 -9.62
CA VAL A 180 7.37 -4.70 -10.94
C VAL A 180 8.05 -5.50 -12.05
N ASN A 181 9.29 -5.95 -11.83
CA ASN A 181 10.02 -6.76 -12.81
C ASN A 181 9.32 -8.11 -13.05
N ALA A 182 8.87 -8.79 -11.99
CA ALA A 182 8.20 -10.08 -12.10
C ALA A 182 6.86 -9.97 -12.83
N VAL A 183 6.04 -8.96 -12.52
CA VAL A 183 4.74 -8.76 -13.19
C VAL A 183 4.94 -8.29 -14.63
N THR A 184 5.93 -7.43 -14.90
CA THR A 184 6.22 -6.94 -16.25
C THR A 184 6.76 -8.03 -17.16
N ALA A 185 7.63 -8.90 -16.64
CA ALA A 185 8.12 -10.07 -17.39
C ALA A 185 6.98 -11.02 -17.80
N ASN A 186 5.89 -11.07 -17.02
CA ASN A 186 4.68 -11.84 -17.33
C ASN A 186 3.66 -11.08 -18.19
N GLY A 187 4.02 -9.90 -18.72
CA GLY A 187 3.19 -9.13 -19.65
C GLY A 187 2.25 -8.14 -18.96
N SER A 188 2.76 -7.30 -18.05
CA SER A 188 1.98 -6.26 -17.37
C SER A 188 1.20 -5.33 -18.32
N ALA A 189 1.70 -5.10 -19.54
CA ALA A 189 1.02 -4.34 -20.60
C ALA A 189 -0.36 -4.91 -21.01
N ARG A 190 -0.72 -6.11 -20.53
CA ARG A 190 -2.04 -6.71 -20.74
C ARG A 190 -3.10 -6.20 -19.76
N PHE A 191 -2.71 -5.55 -18.67
CA PHE A 191 -3.64 -5.06 -17.67
C PHE A 191 -3.95 -3.57 -17.88
N PRO A 192 -5.21 -3.14 -17.64
CA PRO A 192 -5.61 -1.74 -17.82
C PRO A 192 -4.99 -0.80 -16.76
N CYS A 193 -4.59 -1.33 -15.60
CA CYS A 193 -3.94 -0.56 -14.54
C CYS A 193 -2.41 -0.63 -14.71
N THR A 194 -1.75 0.52 -14.83
CA THR A 194 -0.31 0.59 -15.08
C THR A 194 0.48 0.60 -13.77
N LEU A 195 1.45 -0.31 -13.64
CA LEU A 195 2.42 -0.29 -12.53
C LEU A 195 3.45 0.80 -12.77
N ILE A 196 3.58 1.74 -11.83
CA ILE A 196 4.52 2.85 -11.93
C ILE A 196 5.24 3.10 -10.61
N TYR A 197 6.45 3.66 -10.68
CA TYR A 197 7.12 4.17 -9.49
C TYR A 197 6.68 5.62 -9.18
N PRO A 198 6.83 6.11 -7.94
CA PRO A 198 6.51 7.50 -7.58
C PRO A 198 7.11 8.55 -8.51
N SER A 199 8.38 8.40 -8.91
CA SER A 199 9.01 9.36 -9.83
C SER A 199 8.41 9.33 -11.23
N ASP A 200 7.90 8.17 -11.66
CA ASP A 200 7.32 8.01 -12.99
C ASP A 200 5.95 8.70 -13.04
N LEU A 201 5.17 8.65 -11.95
CA LEU A 201 3.93 9.40 -11.83
C LEU A 201 4.17 10.90 -12.04
N LEU A 202 5.19 11.46 -11.38
CA LEU A 202 5.54 12.88 -11.57
C LEU A 202 5.96 13.17 -13.01
N SER A 203 6.67 12.24 -13.66
CA SER A 203 7.10 12.40 -15.05
C SER A 203 5.91 12.35 -16.02
N ILE A 204 4.93 11.47 -15.79
CA ILE A 204 3.68 11.36 -16.56
C ILE A 204 2.85 12.64 -16.42
N LEU A 205 2.85 13.25 -15.24
CA LEU A 205 2.16 14.52 -14.97
C LEU A 205 3.00 15.76 -15.35
N GLU A 206 4.17 15.55 -15.99
CA GLU A 206 5.11 16.60 -16.40
C GLU A 206 5.59 17.53 -15.27
N ILE A 207 5.57 17.04 -14.02
CA ILE A 207 6.00 17.78 -12.83
C ILE A 207 7.53 17.68 -12.67
N ARG A 208 8.20 18.81 -12.87
CA ARG A 208 9.66 18.92 -12.77
C ARG A 208 10.14 19.41 -11.41
N GLU A 209 9.37 20.31 -10.78
CA GLU A 209 9.69 20.85 -9.47
C GLU A 209 9.12 19.96 -8.36
N ARG A 210 9.99 19.52 -7.45
CA ARG A 210 9.63 18.64 -6.34
C ARG A 210 9.60 19.41 -5.03
N ASP A 211 8.59 19.11 -4.25
CA ASP A 211 8.46 19.57 -2.87
C ASP A 211 9.54 18.88 -2.02
N PRO A 212 10.20 19.62 -1.12
CA PRO A 212 11.21 19.06 -0.26
C PRO A 212 10.60 18.03 0.70
N LEU A 213 11.41 17.08 1.16
CA LEU A 213 11.03 16.24 2.27
C LEU A 213 10.74 17.10 3.51
N PRO A 214 9.68 16.78 4.30
CA PRO A 214 9.37 17.53 5.52
C PRO A 214 10.42 17.33 6.63
N TYR A 215 11.34 16.37 6.46
CA TYR A 215 12.40 16.05 7.41
C TYR A 215 13.74 15.86 6.70
N LEU A 216 14.82 16.25 7.39
CA LEU A 216 16.19 16.14 6.93
C LEU A 216 16.83 14.85 7.46
N TYR A 217 17.57 14.17 6.59
CA TYR A 217 18.28 12.94 6.96
C TYR A 217 19.28 13.18 8.09
N GLY A 218 19.42 12.18 8.97
CA GLY A 218 20.37 12.21 10.10
C GLY A 218 20.04 13.23 11.20
N ARG A 219 18.87 13.88 11.14
CA ARG A 219 18.40 14.79 12.18
C ARG A 219 17.44 14.08 13.15
N ARG A 220 17.39 14.59 14.38
CA ARG A 220 16.48 14.10 15.43
C ARG A 220 15.29 15.03 15.55
N TYR A 221 14.13 14.43 15.77
CA TYR A 221 12.87 15.13 15.88
C TYR A 221 12.13 14.68 17.14
N LEU A 222 11.40 15.60 17.75
CA LEU A 222 10.41 15.29 18.78
C LEU A 222 9.23 14.54 18.16
N LEU A 223 8.44 13.83 18.99
CA LEU A 223 7.22 13.11 18.54
C LEU A 223 6.22 13.99 17.76
N ASN A 224 6.23 15.30 17.99
CA ASN A 224 5.37 16.26 17.28
C ASN A 224 5.95 16.73 15.93
N GLY A 225 7.07 16.15 15.49
CA GLY A 225 7.74 16.49 14.23
C GLY A 225 8.65 17.72 14.29
N ARG A 226 8.79 18.38 15.45
CA ARG A 226 9.72 19.51 15.59
C ARG A 226 11.17 19.02 15.66
N LEU A 227 12.08 19.73 15.01
CA LEU A 227 13.51 19.46 15.07
C LEU A 227 13.98 19.53 16.53
N TYR A 228 14.74 18.52 16.95
CA TYR A 228 15.43 18.51 18.24
C TYR A 228 16.84 19.03 18.01
N GLU A 229 17.08 20.27 18.43
CA GLU A 229 18.40 20.93 18.41
C GLU A 229 19.28 20.49 19.58
#